data_AF-A0AAE4JBD1-F1
#
_entry.id   AF-A0AAE4JBD1-F1
#
_cell.length_a   1.000
_cell.length_b   1.000
_cell.length_c   1.000
_cell.angle_alpha   90.00
_cell.angle_beta   90.00
_cell.angle_gamma   90.00
#
_symmetry.space_group_name_H-M   'P 1'
#
loop_
_entity.id
_entity.type
_entity.pdbx_description
1 polymer ?
#
loop_
_entity_poly.entity_id
_entity_poly.type
_entity_poly.pdbx_seq_one_letter_code
_entity_poly.pdbx_strand_id
1 'polypeptide(L)'
;MNADLEQVRTLSLQEHGLATVATTRADGTVHASVVNAGVFDDPVTGAPGVAYVAVGRAHKLALLRRAGHATVTFRRGWNWLSVTGATHLIGPDDPDPAFDPAGLPQLLRDVFIAATGTHDDWAEYDRVMAEERRVAVFIRADRIIGNP
;
A
#
# COMPACT_ATOMS: atom_id res chain seq x y z
N MET A 1 0.35 18.24 -5.59
CA MET A 1 0.71 16.81 -5.64
C MET A 1 1.95 16.48 -4.81
N ASN A 2 3.15 17.00 -5.12
CA ASN A 2 4.32 16.72 -4.26
C ASN A 2 4.18 17.25 -2.82
N ALA A 3 3.73 18.50 -2.65
CA ALA A 3 3.49 19.07 -1.31
C ALA A 3 2.43 18.29 -0.52
N ASP A 4 1.40 17.77 -1.20
CA ASP A 4 0.34 16.98 -0.56
C ASP A 4 0.86 15.60 -0.12
N LEU A 5 1.75 14.97 -0.91
CA LEU A 5 2.36 13.68 -0.55
C LEU A 5 3.37 13.81 0.58
N GLU A 6 4.08 14.93 0.70
CA GLU A 6 4.92 15.19 1.89
C GLU A 6 4.07 15.25 3.16
N GLN A 7 2.91 15.90 3.11
CA GLN A 7 1.97 15.91 4.23
C GLN A 7 1.45 14.50 4.56
N VAL A 8 1.13 13.69 3.53
CA VAL A 8 0.76 12.27 3.72
C VAL A 8 1.89 11.51 4.41
N ARG A 9 3.15 11.71 4.00
CA ARG A 9 4.33 11.09 4.61
C ARG A 9 4.48 11.49 6.07
N THR A 10 4.35 12.78 6.39
CA THR A 10 4.42 13.26 7.78
C THR A 10 3.31 12.63 8.63
N LEU A 11 2.08 12.58 8.12
CA LEU A 11 0.93 12.04 8.85
C LEU A 11 1.00 10.52 9.03
N SER A 12 1.47 9.79 8.01
CA SER A 12 1.58 8.32 8.05
C SER A 12 2.52 7.88 9.18
N LEU A 13 3.69 8.53 9.30
CA LEU A 13 4.71 8.18 10.28
C LEU A 13 4.30 8.40 11.75
N GLN A 14 3.31 9.25 12.02
CA GLN A 14 2.85 9.52 13.40
C GLN A 14 2.21 8.32 14.11
N GLU A 15 1.83 7.25 13.38
CA GLU A 15 1.28 6.01 13.96
C GLU A 15 1.75 4.81 13.14
N HIS A 16 3.04 4.78 12.80
CA HIS A 16 3.68 3.65 12.09
C HIS A 16 2.93 3.22 10.81
N GLY A 17 2.41 4.19 10.06
CA GLY A 17 1.71 3.96 8.80
C GLY A 17 0.28 3.46 8.94
N LEU A 18 -0.26 3.35 10.16
CA LEU A 18 -1.61 2.84 10.38
C LEU A 18 -2.65 3.69 9.63
N ALA A 19 -3.40 3.02 8.75
CA ALA A 19 -4.35 3.63 7.83
C ALA A 19 -5.53 2.69 7.54
N THR A 20 -6.64 3.27 7.07
CA THR A 20 -7.77 2.50 6.55
C THR A 20 -7.72 2.47 5.03
N VAL A 21 -7.75 1.28 4.43
CA VAL A 21 -7.93 1.11 2.98
C VAL A 21 -9.36 0.70 2.66
N ALA A 22 -9.95 1.34 1.66
CA ALA A 22 -11.27 1.05 1.14
C ALA A 22 -11.23 0.76 -0.36
N THR A 23 -12.03 -0.22 -0.79
CA THR A 23 -12.28 -0.54 -2.20
C THR A 23 -13.73 -1.05 -2.35
N THR A 24 -14.18 -1.32 -3.57
CA THR A 24 -15.55 -1.73 -3.84
C THR A 24 -15.69 -3.25 -3.84
N ARG A 25 -16.91 -3.74 -3.58
CA ARG A 25 -17.36 -5.12 -3.82
C ARG A 25 -18.10 -5.21 -5.15
N ALA A 26 -18.37 -6.43 -5.61
CA ALA A 26 -19.05 -6.67 -6.89
C ALA A 26 -20.49 -6.13 -6.91
N ASP A 27 -21.14 -6.06 -5.74
CA ASP A 27 -22.47 -5.50 -5.53
C ASP A 27 -22.47 -3.96 -5.38
N GLY A 28 -21.32 -3.30 -5.56
CA GLY A 28 -21.16 -1.86 -5.40
C GLY A 28 -20.99 -1.38 -3.95
N THR A 29 -21.08 -2.27 -2.94
CA THR A 29 -20.85 -1.90 -1.54
C THR A 29 -19.35 -1.67 -1.25
N VAL A 30 -19.03 -0.97 -0.17
CA VAL A 30 -17.63 -0.66 0.21
C VAL A 30 -17.07 -1.72 1.16
N HIS A 31 -15.91 -2.27 0.82
CA HIS A 31 -15.07 -3.02 1.74
C HIS A 31 -14.00 -2.10 2.32
N ALA A 32 -13.87 -2.07 3.65
CA ALA A 32 -12.84 -1.33 4.35
C ALA A 32 -12.06 -2.25 5.30
N SER A 33 -10.77 -1.98 5.45
CA SER A 33 -9.89 -2.72 6.36
C SER A 33 -8.68 -1.88 6.74
N VAL A 34 -7.95 -2.28 7.78
CA VAL A 34 -6.76 -1.57 8.23
C VAL A 34 -5.49 -2.14 7.57
N VAL A 35 -4.51 -1.27 7.35
CA VAL A 35 -3.17 -1.57 6.82
C VAL A 35 -2.13 -0.67 7.46
N ASN A 36 -0.86 -1.05 7.37
CA ASN A 36 0.26 -0.13 7.54
C ASN A 36 0.72 0.28 6.13
N ALA A 37 0.55 1.55 5.78
CA ALA A 37 0.87 2.11 4.48
C ALA A 37 1.82 3.31 4.61
N GLY A 38 2.59 3.57 3.57
CA GLY A 38 3.52 4.68 3.50
C GLY A 38 3.62 5.27 2.10
N VAL A 39 4.17 6.47 1.98
CA VAL A 39 4.43 7.09 0.68
C VAL A 39 5.58 6.37 0.00
N PHE A 40 5.30 5.81 -1.17
CA PHE A 40 6.23 5.01 -1.95
C PHE A 40 5.81 5.06 -3.42
N ASP A 41 6.79 5.19 -4.31
CA ASP A 41 6.55 5.26 -5.75
C ASP A 41 6.48 3.84 -6.33
N ASP A 42 5.57 3.63 -7.26
CA ASP A 42 5.47 2.34 -7.94
C ASP A 42 6.76 2.04 -8.73
N PRO A 43 7.44 0.91 -8.47
CA PRO A 43 8.74 0.62 -9.08
C PRO A 43 8.67 0.33 -10.58
N VAL A 44 7.49 0.00 -11.11
CA VAL A 44 7.28 -0.29 -12.54
C VAL A 44 6.85 0.97 -13.27
N THR A 45 5.87 1.68 -12.73
CA THR A 45 5.28 2.84 -13.43
C THR A 45 5.95 4.17 -13.08
N GLY A 46 6.74 4.21 -12.01
CA GLY A 46 7.28 5.44 -11.43
C GLY A 46 6.21 6.37 -10.86
N ALA A 47 4.96 5.91 -10.77
CA ALA A 47 3.85 6.75 -10.36
C ALA A 47 3.92 7.00 -8.84
N PRO A 48 3.83 8.27 -8.40
CA PRO A 48 3.88 8.59 -6.98
C PRO A 48 2.57 8.18 -6.30
N GLY A 49 2.68 7.70 -5.07
CA GLY A 49 1.53 7.13 -4.38
C GLY A 49 1.79 6.70 -2.96
N VAL A 50 0.97 5.76 -2.52
CA VAL A 50 1.15 5.04 -1.25
C VAL A 50 1.21 3.55 -1.53
N ALA A 51 1.99 2.84 -0.72
CA ALA A 51 2.11 1.40 -0.80
C ALA A 51 1.95 0.73 0.56
N TYR A 52 1.53 -0.53 0.54
CA TYR A 52 1.50 -1.41 1.71
C TYR A 52 1.69 -2.87 1.31
N VAL A 53 2.03 -3.71 2.28
CA VAL A 53 2.17 -5.16 2.09
C VAL A 53 0.92 -5.88 2.62
N ALA A 54 0.38 -6.83 1.83
CA ALA A 54 -0.76 -7.65 2.20
C ALA A 54 -0.43 -9.15 2.12
N VAL A 55 -1.06 -9.96 2.98
CA VAL A 55 -1.00 -11.43 2.89
C VAL A 55 -1.61 -11.87 1.55
N GLY A 56 -1.00 -12.80 0.82
CA GLY A 56 -1.47 -13.23 -0.51
C GLY A 56 -2.89 -13.79 -0.53
N ARG A 57 -3.34 -14.42 0.57
CA ARG A 57 -4.72 -14.93 0.73
C ARG A 57 -5.74 -13.89 1.23
N ALA A 58 -5.36 -12.62 1.39
CA ALA A 58 -6.26 -11.62 1.94
C ALA A 58 -7.42 -11.33 0.96
N HIS A 59 -8.65 -11.39 1.45
CA HIS A 59 -9.85 -11.14 0.63
C HIS A 59 -9.82 -9.78 -0.09
N LYS A 60 -9.21 -8.75 0.52
CA LYS A 60 -9.06 -7.42 -0.10
C LYS A 60 -8.30 -7.46 -1.43
N LEU A 61 -7.36 -8.39 -1.63
CA LEU A 61 -6.61 -8.49 -2.89
C LEU A 61 -7.49 -8.88 -4.07
N ALA A 62 -8.40 -9.85 -3.88
CA ALA A 62 -9.36 -10.21 -4.92
C ALA A 62 -10.29 -9.04 -5.27
N LEU A 63 -10.67 -8.23 -4.28
CA LEU A 63 -11.46 -7.03 -4.50
C LEU A 63 -10.69 -5.97 -5.29
N LEU A 64 -9.42 -5.74 -4.95
CA LEU A 64 -8.54 -4.78 -5.63
C LEU A 64 -8.29 -5.18 -7.09
N ARG A 65 -7.97 -6.46 -7.36
CA ARG A 65 -7.80 -6.96 -8.73
C ARG A 65 -9.03 -6.72 -9.60
N ARG A 66 -10.23 -6.83 -9.02
CA ARG A 66 -11.50 -6.58 -9.73
C ARG A 66 -11.78 -5.09 -9.89
N ALA A 67 -11.63 -4.31 -8.81
CA ALA A 67 -12.01 -2.90 -8.79
C ALA A 67 -10.99 -2.01 -9.52
N GLY A 68 -9.70 -2.35 -9.46
CA GLY A 68 -8.61 -1.57 -10.05
C GLY A 68 -8.37 -0.21 -9.39
N HIS A 69 -9.06 0.09 -8.29
CA HIS A 69 -8.93 1.35 -7.56
C HIS A 69 -9.16 1.18 -6.06
N ALA A 70 -8.58 2.09 -5.28
CA ALA A 70 -8.74 2.14 -3.83
C ALA A 70 -8.55 3.54 -3.28
N THR A 71 -8.98 3.72 -2.03
CA THR A 71 -8.70 4.90 -1.21
C THR A 71 -8.01 4.46 0.07
N VAL A 72 -6.91 5.11 0.45
CA VAL A 72 -6.25 4.95 1.75
C VAL A 72 -6.38 6.24 2.53
N THR A 73 -6.89 6.15 3.76
CA THR A 73 -7.07 7.27 4.68
C THR A 73 -6.15 7.14 5.89
N PHE A 74 -5.29 8.13 6.08
CA PHE A 74 -4.50 8.35 7.29
C PHE A 74 -5.24 9.36 8.17
N ARG A 75 -5.35 9.11 9.48
CA ARG A 75 -6.09 9.96 10.42
C ARG A 75 -5.43 10.00 11.78
N ARG A 76 -5.20 11.22 12.30
CA ARG A 76 -4.79 11.52 13.67
C ARG A 76 -5.75 12.54 14.27
N GLY A 77 -6.74 12.07 15.03
CA GLY A 77 -7.80 12.94 15.54
C GLY A 77 -8.64 13.54 14.40
N TRP A 78 -8.66 14.87 14.29
CA TRP A 78 -9.33 15.60 13.20
C TRP A 78 -8.39 15.93 12.02
N ASN A 79 -7.09 15.67 12.16
CA ASN A 79 -6.15 15.75 11.07
C ASN A 79 -6.22 14.46 10.24
N TRP A 80 -6.55 14.56 8.95
CA TRP A 80 -6.61 13.40 8.08
C TRP A 80 -6.32 13.74 6.62
N LEU A 81 -5.77 12.76 5.90
CA LEU A 81 -5.56 12.80 4.46
C LEU A 81 -5.98 11.46 3.85
N SER A 82 -6.68 11.51 2.72
CA SER A 82 -7.06 10.35 1.92
C SER A 82 -6.44 10.43 0.54
N VAL A 83 -5.74 9.36 0.15
CA VAL A 83 -5.16 9.16 -1.18
C VAL A 83 -6.04 8.19 -1.94
N THR A 84 -6.54 8.61 -3.11
CA THR A 84 -7.38 7.78 -3.98
C THR A 84 -6.73 7.65 -5.35
N GLY A 85 -6.76 6.45 -5.92
CA GLY A 85 -6.38 6.24 -7.31
C GLY A 85 -6.36 4.77 -7.72
N ALA A 86 -5.78 4.55 -8.91
CA ALA A 86 -5.59 3.23 -9.47
C ALA A 86 -4.67 2.36 -8.61
N THR A 87 -4.96 1.06 -8.56
CA THR A 87 -4.17 0.08 -7.81
C THR A 87 -3.26 -0.72 -8.73
N HIS A 88 -2.03 -0.93 -8.32
CA HIS A 88 -1.09 -1.86 -8.94
C HIS A 88 -0.63 -2.87 -7.88
N LEU A 89 -0.65 -4.16 -8.21
CA LEU A 89 -0.27 -5.25 -7.30
C LEU A 89 0.95 -5.96 -7.89
N ILE A 90 1.97 -6.18 -7.07
CA ILE A 90 3.18 -6.93 -7.45
C ILE A 90 3.40 -8.00 -6.38
N GLY A 91 3.42 -9.27 -6.80
CA GLY A 91 3.61 -10.40 -5.88
C GLY A 91 3.61 -11.75 -6.59
N PRO A 92 3.71 -12.86 -5.85
CA PRO A 92 3.84 -14.20 -6.45
C PRO A 92 2.62 -14.62 -7.28
N ASP A 93 1.45 -14.08 -6.97
CA ASP A 93 0.18 -14.29 -7.68
C ASP A 93 -0.20 -13.11 -8.59
N ASP A 94 0.64 -12.07 -8.64
CA ASP A 94 0.47 -10.85 -9.42
C ASP A 94 1.80 -10.52 -10.15
N PRO A 95 2.20 -11.34 -11.15
CA PRO A 95 3.43 -11.07 -11.91
C PRO A 95 3.26 -9.84 -12.80
N ASP A 96 4.21 -8.92 -12.73
CA ASP A 96 4.31 -7.81 -13.67
C ASP A 96 5.44 -8.09 -14.68
N PRO A 97 5.18 -8.03 -16.02
CA PRO A 97 6.19 -8.31 -17.04
C PRO A 97 7.43 -7.39 -17.02
N ALA A 98 7.31 -6.21 -16.44
CA ALA A 98 8.37 -5.21 -16.32
C ALA A 98 9.05 -5.22 -14.94
N PHE A 99 8.68 -6.14 -14.05
CA PHE A 99 9.31 -6.32 -12.74
C PHE A 99 10.04 -7.67 -12.66
N ASP A 100 11.31 -7.65 -12.24
CA ASP A 100 12.06 -8.89 -11.99
C ASP A 100 11.55 -9.56 -10.70
N PRO A 101 10.98 -10.79 -10.76
CA PRO A 101 10.50 -11.49 -9.58
C PRO A 101 11.57 -11.69 -8.50
N ALA A 102 12.85 -11.74 -8.87
CA ALA A 102 13.95 -11.84 -7.91
C ALA A 102 14.09 -10.58 -7.02
N GLY A 103 13.57 -9.43 -7.46
CA GLY A 103 13.54 -8.18 -6.70
C GLY A 103 12.41 -8.09 -5.67
N LEU A 104 11.45 -9.02 -5.67
CA LEU A 104 10.27 -8.96 -4.80
C LEU A 104 10.62 -8.88 -3.30
N PRO A 105 11.56 -9.68 -2.75
CA PRO A 105 11.90 -9.58 -1.33
C PRO A 105 12.35 -8.18 -0.93
N GLN A 106 13.23 -7.56 -1.73
CA GLN A 106 13.69 -6.20 -1.47
C GLN A 106 12.55 -5.19 -1.56
N LEU A 107 11.68 -5.29 -2.57
CA LEU A 107 10.52 -4.42 -2.71
C LEU A 107 9.59 -4.48 -1.49
N LEU A 108 9.33 -5.68 -0.96
CA LEU A 108 8.48 -5.85 0.23
C LEU A 108 9.10 -5.18 1.46
N ARG A 109 10.43 -5.29 1.63
CA ARG A 109 11.15 -4.58 2.70
C ARG A 109 11.05 -3.07 2.55
N ASP A 110 11.28 -2.55 1.34
CA ASP A 110 11.26 -1.12 1.06
C ASP A 110 9.87 -0.52 1.33
N VAL A 111 8.82 -1.20 0.89
CA VAL A 111 7.42 -0.82 1.18
C VAL A 111 7.12 -0.89 2.69
N PHE A 112 7.61 -1.92 3.39
CA PHE A 112 7.43 -2.03 4.83
C PHE A 112 8.14 -0.91 5.59
N ILE A 113 9.40 -0.60 5.25
CA ILE A 113 10.16 0.51 5.83
C ILE A 113 9.43 1.83 5.59
N ALA A 114 8.94 2.07 4.37
CA ALA A 114 8.19 3.28 4.05
C ALA A 114 6.91 3.42 4.88
N ALA A 115 6.28 2.30 5.26
CA ALA A 115 5.07 2.28 6.08
C ALA A 115 5.35 2.40 7.58
N THR A 116 6.27 1.62 8.14
CA THR A 116 6.40 1.44 9.61
C THR A 116 7.70 2.01 10.19
N GLY A 117 8.73 2.24 9.37
CA GLY A 117 10.01 2.82 9.75
C GLY A 117 11.17 1.82 9.86
N THR A 118 11.07 0.79 10.70
CA THR A 118 12.19 -0.14 10.99
C THR A 118 11.76 -1.58 11.27
N HIS A 119 12.65 -2.53 11.00
CA HIS A 119 12.54 -3.94 11.42
C HIS A 119 13.94 -4.48 11.78
N ASP A 120 14.04 -5.29 12.83
CA ASP A 120 15.33 -5.71 13.38
C ASP A 120 15.81 -7.10 12.88
N ASP A 121 14.90 -7.93 12.34
CA ASP A 121 15.25 -9.22 11.70
C ASP A 121 14.70 -9.32 10.27
N TRP A 122 15.57 -9.13 9.28
CA TRP A 122 15.21 -9.22 7.87
C TRP A 122 15.17 -10.64 7.31
N ALA A 123 15.86 -11.60 7.95
CA ALA A 123 15.89 -12.99 7.48
C ALA A 123 14.58 -13.70 7.83
N GLU A 124 14.08 -13.49 9.05
CA GLU A 124 12.75 -13.94 9.44
C GLU A 124 11.66 -13.27 8.60
N TYR A 125 11.78 -11.95 8.39
CA TYR A 125 10.85 -11.19 7.57
C TYR A 125 10.71 -11.79 6.17
N ASP A 126 11.81 -12.02 5.45
CA ASP A 126 11.78 -12.58 4.09
C ASP A 126 11.15 -13.97 4.05
N ARG A 127 11.46 -14.81 5.04
CA ARG A 127 10.88 -16.15 5.14
C ARG A 127 9.36 -16.07 5.29
N VAL A 128 8.87 -15.23 6.21
CA VAL A 128 7.44 -15.01 6.41
C VAL A 128 6.80 -14.41 5.17
N MET A 129 7.45 -13.44 4.51
CA MET A 129 6.94 -12.83 3.29
C MET A 129 6.71 -13.85 2.17
N ALA A 130 7.67 -14.76 1.99
CA ALA A 130 7.58 -15.82 1.00
C ALA A 130 6.53 -16.89 1.37
N GLU A 131 6.54 -17.38 2.61
CA GLU A 131 5.59 -18.39 3.10
C GLU A 131 4.14 -17.90 2.99
N GLU A 132 3.89 -16.63 3.29
CA GLU A 132 2.57 -16.02 3.23
C GLU A 132 2.21 -15.42 1.87
N ARG A 133 3.07 -15.63 0.86
CA ARG A 133 2.90 -15.16 -0.53
C ARG A 133 2.54 -13.68 -0.60
N ARG A 134 3.25 -12.87 0.17
CA ARG A 134 2.88 -11.47 0.38
C ARG A 134 2.99 -10.65 -0.91
N VAL A 135 2.10 -9.66 -1.02
CA VAL A 135 1.90 -8.82 -2.20
C VAL A 135 2.13 -7.38 -1.81
N ALA A 136 2.93 -6.66 -2.60
CA ALA A 136 3.02 -5.21 -2.54
C ALA A 136 1.83 -4.60 -3.29
N VAL A 137 1.09 -3.73 -2.62
CA VAL A 137 -0.05 -3.02 -3.19
C VAL A 137 0.31 -1.54 -3.27
N PHE A 138 0.28 -0.99 -4.47
CA PHE A 138 0.48 0.43 -4.76
C PHE A 138 -0.86 1.08 -5.09
N ILE A 139 -1.05 2.31 -4.62
CA ILE A 139 -2.20 3.15 -4.96
C ILE A 139 -1.65 4.48 -5.45
N ARG A 140 -1.86 4.77 -6.73
CA ARG A 140 -1.43 6.02 -7.36
C ARG A 140 -2.15 7.20 -6.72
N ALA A 141 -1.44 8.30 -6.49
CA ALA A 141 -2.01 9.50 -5.90
C ALA A 141 -2.78 10.36 -6.92
N ASP A 142 -3.88 9.82 -7.47
CA ASP A 142 -4.72 10.54 -8.45
C ASP A 142 -5.48 11.70 -7.80
N ARG A 143 -5.88 11.52 -6.54
CA ARG A 143 -6.54 12.55 -5.75
C ARG A 143 -6.15 12.44 -4.29
N ILE A 144 -5.79 13.58 -3.71
CA ILE A 144 -5.57 13.73 -2.28
C ILE A 144 -6.59 14.72 -1.74
N ILE A 145 -7.30 14.34 -0.68
CA ILE A 145 -8.24 15.20 0.04
C ILE A 145 -7.97 15.09 1.54
N GLY A 146 -8.34 16.11 2.31
CA GLY A 146 -8.21 16.01 3.76
C GLY A 146 -8.49 17.30 4.49
N ASN A 147 -8.15 17.27 5.77
CA ASN A 147 -8.18 18.38 6.70
C ASN A 147 -6.90 18.29 7.55
N PRO A 148 -5.77 18.84 7.09
CA PRO A 148 -4.49 18.76 7.79
C PRO A 148 -4.44 19.64 9.05
#